data_AF-A0A1V4W8X3-F1
#
_entry.id   AF-A0A1V4W8X3-F1
#
_cell.length_a   1.000
_cell.length_b   1.000
_cell.length_c   1.000
_cell.angle_alpha   90.00
_cell.angle_beta   90.00
_cell.angle_gamma   90.00
#
_symmetry.space_group_name_H-M   'P 1'
#
loop_
_entity.id
_entity.type
_entity.pdbx_description
1 polymer ?
#
loop_
_entity_poly.entity_id
_entity_poly.type
_entity_poly.pdbx_seq_one_letter_code
_entity_poly.pdbx_strand_id
1 'polypeptide(L)'
;MNKPEIHTPQSAIENNSGIRIPQSGIKDLFDFIVANAIYPMCSRKGKVFLKSSKRGVLTQEVAEQIIERLNIKTAADCEKIRKEVMAKVSERRENRPIKEWVKEERPREMLMKYGADSLPLSKLLAIILRTGKEGKSAEELAKSLLNKFGTLRRIDSTPISELRKIDGIGLAKAAQLKAALEIGKRFYKEQAEKKKRLRKPEDVIGYVAEYYGPDLRDEEKEFFYVILLDIKNKPIQSVEISKGSINLSIVDPKEIIKEATLRSASSVILVHNHPSGEPEPSEEDVKITKAIVDACNLVGIKVLDHIIIGKNQEDYYSFARIGLIK
;
A
#
# COMPACT_ATOMS: atom_id res chain seq x y z
N MET A 1 -24.81 -63.28 -13.15
CA MET A 1 -25.01 -61.89 -12.71
C MET A 1 -23.88 -61.06 -13.31
N ASN A 2 -24.15 -60.44 -14.46
CA ASN A 2 -23.20 -59.61 -15.20
C ASN A 2 -23.22 -58.18 -14.65
N LYS A 3 -22.06 -57.65 -14.26
CA LYS A 3 -21.87 -56.21 -14.00
C LYS A 3 -21.90 -55.44 -15.33
N PRO A 4 -22.52 -54.25 -15.39
CA PRO A 4 -22.50 -53.44 -16.61
C PRO A 4 -21.14 -52.74 -16.77
N GLU A 5 -20.60 -52.80 -17.98
CA GLU A 5 -19.43 -52.03 -18.42
C GLU A 5 -19.79 -50.54 -18.49
N ILE A 6 -19.00 -49.72 -17.78
CA ILE A 6 -19.09 -48.26 -17.85
C ILE A 6 -18.21 -47.82 -19.02
N HIS A 7 -18.85 -47.40 -20.11
CA HIS A 7 -18.19 -46.73 -21.23
C HIS A 7 -17.52 -45.43 -20.77
N THR A 8 -16.19 -45.41 -20.69
CA THR A 8 -15.39 -44.18 -20.67
C THR A 8 -15.28 -43.58 -22.06
N PRO A 9 -15.64 -42.30 -22.29
CA PRO A 9 -15.27 -41.60 -23.52
C PRO A 9 -13.81 -41.15 -23.45
N GLN A 10 -12.97 -41.72 -24.33
CA GLN A 10 -11.75 -41.09 -24.86
C GLN A 10 -12.13 -39.72 -25.48
N SER A 11 -11.38 -38.63 -25.48
CA SER A 11 -9.97 -38.32 -25.22
C SER A 11 -9.89 -36.78 -25.10
N ALA A 12 -9.28 -36.24 -24.04
CA ALA A 12 -9.05 -34.81 -23.88
C ALA A 12 -7.56 -34.50 -24.06
N ILE A 13 -7.21 -33.47 -24.85
CA ILE A 13 -5.84 -32.98 -24.96
C ILE A 13 -5.57 -32.04 -23.79
N GLU A 14 -4.54 -32.35 -23.00
CA GLU A 14 -4.13 -31.58 -21.83
C GLU A 14 -3.24 -30.39 -22.24
N ASN A 15 -3.51 -29.22 -21.64
CA ASN A 15 -2.60 -28.08 -21.68
C ASN A 15 -2.07 -27.77 -20.27
N ASN A 16 -0.86 -27.19 -20.19
CA ASN A 16 -0.04 -26.96 -18.99
C ASN A 16 -0.69 -26.18 -17.81
N SER A 17 -1.96 -25.79 -17.90
CA SER A 17 -2.73 -25.13 -16.84
C SER A 17 -3.92 -25.95 -16.31
N GLY A 18 -4.17 -27.16 -16.85
CA GLY A 18 -5.21 -28.09 -16.37
C GLY A 18 -6.66 -27.71 -16.71
N ILE A 19 -6.90 -26.65 -17.48
CA ILE A 19 -8.25 -26.19 -17.86
C ILE A 19 -8.67 -26.85 -19.17
N ARG A 20 -9.67 -27.73 -19.11
CA ARG A 20 -10.23 -28.45 -20.26
C ARG A 20 -11.40 -27.67 -20.87
N ILE A 21 -11.32 -27.34 -22.17
CA ILE A 21 -12.48 -26.84 -22.92
C ILE A 21 -13.47 -28.01 -23.07
N PRO A 22 -14.77 -27.82 -22.80
CA PRO A 22 -15.75 -28.87 -23.02
C PRO A 22 -15.80 -29.27 -24.51
N GLN A 23 -15.65 -30.57 -24.77
CA GLN A 23 -15.77 -31.15 -26.12
C GLN A 23 -17.24 -31.28 -26.57
N SER A 24 -18.18 -31.14 -25.64
CA SER A 24 -19.62 -31.19 -25.86
C SER A 24 -20.18 -29.89 -26.47
N GLY A 25 -21.48 -29.86 -26.80
CA GLY A 25 -22.11 -28.88 -27.70
C GLY A 25 -21.97 -27.39 -27.34
N ILE A 26 -22.45 -26.52 -28.24
CA ILE A 26 -22.31 -25.04 -28.15
C ILE A 26 -22.77 -24.48 -26.78
N LYS A 27 -23.79 -25.09 -26.16
CA LYS A 27 -24.29 -24.69 -24.85
C LYS A 27 -23.23 -24.85 -23.75
N ASP A 28 -22.51 -25.96 -23.72
CA ASP A 28 -21.49 -26.22 -22.70
C ASP A 28 -20.27 -25.32 -22.90
N LEU A 29 -19.93 -25.02 -24.15
CA LEU A 29 -18.92 -24.01 -24.49
C LEU A 29 -19.34 -22.61 -24.02
N PHE A 30 -20.62 -22.26 -24.17
CA PHE A 30 -21.18 -21.00 -23.68
C PHE A 30 -21.14 -20.92 -22.14
N ASP A 31 -21.52 -21.99 -21.46
CA ASP A 31 -21.44 -22.05 -19.99
C ASP A 31 -19.99 -22.00 -19.48
N PHE A 32 -19.04 -22.56 -20.24
CA PHE A 32 -17.61 -22.45 -19.96
C PHE A 32 -17.10 -21.00 -20.06
N ILE A 33 -17.45 -20.26 -21.12
CA ILE A 33 -17.04 -18.85 -21.25
C ILE A 33 -17.70 -17.97 -20.19
N VAL A 34 -18.94 -18.25 -19.79
CA VAL A 34 -19.63 -17.57 -18.68
C VAL A 34 -18.94 -17.87 -17.35
N ALA A 35 -18.67 -19.14 -17.02
CA ALA A 35 -18.00 -19.53 -15.77
C ALA A 35 -16.58 -18.94 -15.63
N ASN A 36 -15.95 -18.63 -16.75
CA ASN A 36 -14.60 -18.06 -16.81
C ASN A 36 -14.55 -16.57 -17.17
N ALA A 37 -15.71 -15.90 -17.25
CA ALA A 37 -15.80 -14.49 -17.62
C ALA A 37 -14.94 -14.15 -18.86
N ILE A 38 -15.10 -14.95 -19.91
CA ILE A 38 -14.40 -14.81 -21.19
C ILE A 38 -15.27 -14.00 -22.14
N TYR A 39 -14.73 -12.88 -22.61
CA TYR A 39 -15.44 -11.91 -23.43
C TYR A 39 -14.83 -11.82 -24.83
N PRO A 40 -15.64 -11.98 -25.89
CA PRO A 40 -15.19 -11.68 -27.23
C PRO A 40 -15.09 -10.17 -27.45
N MET A 41 -13.99 -9.77 -28.07
CA MET A 41 -13.61 -8.40 -28.35
C MET A 41 -13.23 -8.27 -29.82
N CYS A 42 -13.42 -7.07 -30.38
CA CYS A 42 -12.96 -6.75 -31.73
C CYS A 42 -12.05 -5.53 -31.67
N SER A 43 -10.89 -5.63 -32.31
CA SER A 43 -9.96 -4.50 -32.43
C SER A 43 -10.48 -3.45 -33.41
N ARG A 44 -9.91 -2.24 -33.38
CA ARG A 44 -10.21 -1.19 -34.38
C ARG A 44 -9.94 -1.62 -35.83
N LYS A 45 -9.08 -2.62 -36.04
CA LYS A 45 -8.75 -3.20 -37.36
C LYS A 45 -9.63 -4.39 -37.75
N GLY A 46 -10.68 -4.69 -36.99
CA GLY A 46 -11.60 -5.81 -37.28
C GLY A 46 -11.14 -7.18 -36.76
N LYS A 47 -9.93 -7.30 -36.18
CA LYS A 47 -9.46 -8.56 -35.59
C LYS A 47 -10.26 -8.95 -34.34
N VAL A 48 -10.87 -10.13 -34.36
CA VAL A 48 -11.55 -10.75 -33.21
C VAL A 48 -10.52 -11.38 -32.26
N PHE A 49 -10.72 -11.21 -30.96
CA PHE A 49 -9.91 -11.83 -29.91
C PHE A 49 -10.73 -12.00 -28.63
N LEU A 50 -10.27 -12.84 -27.70
CA LEU A 50 -10.93 -13.04 -26.40
C LEU A 50 -10.17 -12.36 -25.27
N LYS A 51 -10.90 -11.91 -24.25
CA LYS A 51 -10.35 -11.36 -23.02
C LYS A 51 -10.99 -12.04 -21.81
N SER A 52 -10.19 -12.48 -20.85
CA SER A 52 -10.68 -13.00 -19.57
C SER A 52 -10.11 -12.17 -18.42
N SER A 53 -10.89 -12.04 -17.35
CA SER A 53 -10.42 -11.49 -16.08
C SER A 53 -9.57 -12.48 -15.29
N LYS A 54 -9.66 -13.79 -15.57
CA LYS A 54 -8.88 -14.85 -14.91
C LYS A 54 -7.56 -15.09 -15.66
N ARG A 55 -6.43 -15.02 -14.95
CA ARG A 55 -5.11 -15.34 -15.52
C ARG A 55 -4.98 -16.84 -15.81
N GLY A 56 -4.30 -17.18 -16.90
CA GLY A 56 -3.98 -18.58 -17.25
C GLY A 56 -5.11 -19.37 -17.93
N VAL A 57 -6.28 -18.77 -18.13
CA VAL A 57 -7.46 -19.44 -18.73
C VAL A 57 -7.46 -19.40 -20.25
N LEU A 58 -6.92 -18.34 -20.86
CA LEU A 58 -6.89 -18.16 -22.32
C LEU A 58 -5.48 -18.41 -22.85
N THR A 59 -5.21 -19.62 -23.34
CA THR A 59 -4.10 -19.87 -24.27
C THR A 59 -4.53 -19.48 -25.69
N GLN A 60 -3.58 -19.35 -26.60
CA GLN A 60 -3.88 -19.03 -28.00
C GLN A 60 -4.81 -20.08 -28.63
N GLU A 61 -4.51 -21.37 -28.44
CA GLU A 61 -5.32 -22.50 -28.91
C GLU A 61 -6.74 -22.46 -28.34
N VAL A 62 -6.88 -22.21 -27.03
CA VAL A 62 -8.19 -22.12 -26.38
C VAL A 62 -9.00 -20.97 -26.97
N ALA A 63 -8.36 -19.83 -27.23
CA ALA A 63 -9.04 -18.68 -27.81
C ALA A 63 -9.51 -18.94 -29.25
N GLU A 64 -8.67 -19.58 -30.08
CA GLU A 64 -8.99 -19.94 -31.46
C GLU A 64 -10.16 -20.93 -31.52
N GLN A 65 -10.14 -21.98 -30.70
CA GLN A 65 -11.23 -22.97 -30.64
C GLN A 65 -12.57 -22.36 -30.21
N ILE A 66 -12.57 -21.45 -29.23
CA ILE A 66 -13.80 -20.76 -28.79
C ILE A 66 -14.33 -19.86 -29.91
N ILE A 67 -13.47 -19.10 -30.59
CA ILE A 67 -13.86 -18.19 -31.69
C ILE A 67 -14.46 -18.99 -32.85
N GLU A 68 -13.82 -20.09 -33.23
CA GLU A 68 -14.27 -20.96 -34.31
C GLU A 68 -15.62 -21.62 -33.99
N ARG A 69 -15.73 -22.27 -32.83
CA ARG A 69 -16.93 -23.03 -32.44
C ARG A 69 -18.15 -22.16 -32.15
N LEU A 70 -17.94 -20.91 -31.72
CA LEU A 70 -19.01 -19.91 -31.59
C LEU A 70 -19.23 -19.09 -32.87
N ASN A 71 -18.47 -19.38 -33.94
CA ASN A 71 -18.56 -18.72 -35.24
C ASN A 71 -18.48 -17.18 -35.15
N ILE A 72 -17.57 -16.66 -34.33
CA ILE A 72 -17.43 -15.22 -34.08
C ILE A 72 -16.59 -14.59 -35.19
N LYS A 73 -17.23 -13.86 -36.11
CA LYS A 73 -16.56 -13.32 -37.31
C LYS A 73 -16.51 -11.80 -37.34
N THR A 74 -17.50 -11.14 -36.76
CA THR A 74 -17.71 -9.70 -36.89
C THR A 74 -17.70 -8.99 -35.53
N ALA A 75 -17.59 -7.66 -35.56
CA ALA A 75 -17.76 -6.84 -34.37
C ALA A 75 -19.17 -6.99 -33.76
N ALA A 76 -20.19 -7.23 -34.59
CA ALA A 76 -21.56 -7.46 -34.15
C ALA A 76 -21.69 -8.80 -33.38
N ASP A 77 -21.04 -9.86 -33.86
CA ASP A 77 -21.00 -11.16 -33.17
C ASP A 77 -20.33 -11.03 -31.80
N CYS A 78 -19.19 -10.33 -31.75
CA CYS A 78 -18.52 -10.02 -30.48
C CYS A 78 -19.45 -9.26 -29.53
N GLU A 79 -20.16 -8.24 -30.00
CA GLU A 79 -21.05 -7.46 -29.15
C GLU A 79 -22.22 -8.29 -28.61
N LYS A 80 -22.87 -9.09 -29.48
CA LYS A 80 -24.00 -9.94 -29.11
C LYS A 80 -23.58 -10.94 -28.02
N ILE A 81 -22.57 -11.75 -28.30
CA ILE A 81 -22.12 -12.80 -27.38
C ILE A 81 -21.59 -12.16 -26.08
N ARG A 82 -20.85 -11.05 -26.16
CA ARG A 82 -20.37 -10.35 -24.98
C ARG A 82 -21.52 -9.86 -24.09
N LYS A 83 -22.59 -9.31 -24.65
CA LYS A 83 -23.77 -8.87 -23.86
C LYS A 83 -24.45 -10.05 -23.16
N GLU A 84 -24.64 -11.16 -23.86
CA GLU A 84 -25.24 -12.37 -23.28
C GLU A 84 -24.37 -12.96 -22.16
N VAL A 85 -23.04 -13.05 -22.38
CA VAL A 85 -22.10 -13.49 -21.35
C VAL A 85 -22.13 -12.54 -20.15
N MET A 86 -22.10 -11.22 -20.36
CA MET A 86 -22.17 -10.24 -19.27
C MET A 86 -23.46 -10.36 -18.46
N ALA A 87 -24.60 -10.61 -19.09
CA ALA A 87 -25.88 -10.81 -18.41
C ALA A 87 -25.85 -12.05 -17.52
N LYS A 88 -25.45 -13.21 -18.07
CA LYS A 88 -25.37 -14.47 -17.30
C LYS A 88 -24.30 -14.43 -16.21
N VAL A 89 -23.17 -13.79 -16.46
CA VAL A 89 -22.14 -13.56 -15.43
C VAL A 89 -22.72 -12.69 -14.31
N SER A 90 -23.51 -11.66 -14.64
CA SER A 90 -24.13 -10.78 -13.65
C SER A 90 -25.19 -11.48 -12.80
N GLU A 91 -25.99 -12.39 -13.38
CA GLU A 91 -26.97 -13.20 -12.64
C GLU A 91 -26.32 -14.12 -11.59
N ARG A 92 -25.09 -14.60 -11.87
CA ARG A 92 -24.30 -15.41 -10.95
C ARG A 92 -23.52 -14.59 -9.92
N ARG A 93 -23.63 -13.25 -9.93
CA ARG A 93 -22.91 -12.42 -8.94
C ARG A 93 -23.61 -12.50 -7.60
N GLU A 94 -22.92 -13.06 -6.62
CA GLU A 94 -23.31 -12.96 -5.20
C GLU A 94 -23.34 -11.49 -4.73
N ASN A 95 -22.53 -10.62 -5.34
CA ASN A 95 -22.41 -9.21 -4.96
C ASN A 95 -22.94 -8.26 -6.04
N ARG A 96 -23.96 -7.49 -5.67
CA ARG A 96 -24.50 -6.41 -6.51
C ARG A 96 -23.55 -5.20 -6.53
N PRO A 97 -23.54 -4.40 -7.61
CA PRO A 97 -22.87 -3.10 -7.62
C PRO A 97 -23.33 -2.23 -6.45
N ILE A 98 -22.43 -1.47 -5.82
CA ILE A 98 -22.74 -0.61 -4.67
C ILE A 98 -23.90 0.37 -4.97
N LYS A 99 -24.01 0.85 -6.21
CA LYS A 99 -25.11 1.72 -6.65
C LYS A 99 -26.50 1.08 -6.58
N GLU A 100 -26.58 -0.24 -6.46
CA GLU A 100 -27.81 -1.03 -6.34
C GLU A 100 -28.07 -1.47 -4.90
N TRP A 101 -27.18 -1.16 -3.96
CA TRP A 101 -27.41 -1.39 -2.54
C TRP A 101 -28.44 -0.41 -1.98
N VAL A 102 -28.99 -0.73 -0.81
CA VAL A 102 -29.80 0.22 -0.03
C VAL A 102 -28.97 1.48 0.24
N LYS A 103 -29.56 2.67 0.06
CA LYS A 103 -28.82 3.94 0.02
C LYS A 103 -28.03 4.18 1.31
N GLU A 104 -28.60 3.74 2.43
CA GLU A 104 -28.07 3.82 3.79
C GLU A 104 -26.81 2.98 4.01
N GLU A 105 -26.52 2.01 3.15
CA GLU A 105 -25.33 1.14 3.25
C GLU A 105 -24.21 1.55 2.29
N ARG A 106 -24.50 2.48 1.37
CA ARG A 106 -23.55 2.90 0.34
C ARG A 106 -22.47 3.78 0.97
N PRO A 107 -21.17 3.50 0.76
CA PRO A 107 -20.10 4.20 1.45
C PRO A 107 -20.13 5.73 1.34
N ARG A 108 -20.40 6.28 0.15
CA ARG A 108 -20.37 7.75 -0.05
C ARG A 108 -21.53 8.43 0.65
N GLU A 109 -22.71 7.84 0.55
CA GLU A 109 -23.94 8.31 1.17
C GLU A 109 -23.86 8.21 2.70
N MET A 110 -23.29 7.13 3.23
CA MET A 110 -22.98 7.01 4.65
C MET A 110 -22.02 8.11 5.10
N LEU A 111 -20.93 8.34 4.36
CA LEU A 111 -19.94 9.37 4.70
C LEU A 111 -20.58 10.76 4.77
N MET A 112 -21.46 11.09 3.81
CA MET A 112 -22.16 12.37 3.77
C MET A 112 -23.20 12.54 4.89
N LYS A 113 -23.88 11.45 5.27
CA LYS A 113 -24.98 11.51 6.24
C LYS A 113 -24.51 11.40 7.68
N TYR A 114 -23.51 10.57 7.94
CA TYR A 114 -23.10 10.17 9.29
C TYR A 114 -21.66 10.55 9.64
N GLY A 115 -20.87 11.05 8.68
CA GLY A 115 -19.47 11.42 8.88
C GLY A 115 -18.52 10.21 8.89
N ALA A 116 -17.21 10.49 8.74
CA ALA A 116 -16.19 9.45 8.54
C ALA A 116 -16.05 8.50 9.73
N ASP A 117 -16.23 9.00 10.95
CA ASP A 117 -16.05 8.24 12.20
C ASP A 117 -17.05 7.09 12.35
N SER A 118 -18.19 7.17 11.67
CA SER A 118 -19.23 6.14 11.67
C SER A 118 -18.97 5.01 10.66
N LEU A 119 -17.99 5.16 9.76
CA LEU A 119 -17.73 4.18 8.70
C LEU A 119 -16.64 3.20 9.13
N PRO A 120 -16.82 1.89 8.86
CA PRO A 120 -15.70 0.97 8.96
C PRO A 120 -14.64 1.32 7.90
N LEU A 121 -13.39 1.02 8.22
CA LEU A 121 -12.25 1.34 7.36
C LEU A 121 -12.37 0.77 5.93
N SER A 122 -13.01 -0.39 5.78
CA SER A 122 -13.30 -0.99 4.48
C SER A 122 -14.16 -0.10 3.58
N LYS A 123 -15.14 0.64 4.15
CA LYS A 123 -15.98 1.57 3.40
C LYS A 123 -15.24 2.85 3.03
N LEU A 124 -14.38 3.38 3.91
CA LEU A 124 -13.50 4.51 3.57
C LEU A 124 -12.57 4.16 2.40
N LEU A 125 -11.92 2.99 2.46
CA LEU A 125 -11.08 2.49 1.37
C LEU A 125 -11.89 2.24 0.09
N ALA A 126 -13.14 1.76 0.21
CA ALA A 126 -14.02 1.57 -0.95
C ALA A 126 -14.27 2.89 -1.71
N ILE A 127 -14.42 4.01 -0.98
CA ILE A 127 -14.60 5.34 -1.57
C ILE A 127 -13.36 5.73 -2.37
N ILE A 128 -12.16 5.52 -1.81
CA ILE A 128 -10.87 5.80 -2.47
C ILE A 128 -10.67 4.93 -3.71
N LEU A 129 -10.97 3.62 -3.61
CA LEU A 129 -10.85 2.68 -4.74
C LEU A 129 -11.86 2.98 -5.86
N ARG A 130 -12.96 3.68 -5.54
CA ARG A 130 -14.09 4.10 -6.40
C ARG A 130 -14.90 2.98 -7.04
N THR A 131 -14.25 1.93 -7.51
CA THR A 131 -14.83 0.85 -8.31
C THR A 131 -14.28 -0.50 -7.88
N GLY A 132 -15.15 -1.51 -7.95
CA GLY A 132 -14.79 -2.90 -7.74
C GLY A 132 -14.02 -3.50 -8.92
N LYS A 133 -14.05 -4.82 -9.00
CA LYS A 133 -13.78 -5.56 -10.23
C LYS A 133 -15.01 -6.41 -10.55
N GLU A 134 -14.95 -7.16 -11.64
CA GLU A 134 -15.97 -8.16 -11.90
C GLU A 134 -16.12 -9.15 -10.74
N GLY A 135 -17.35 -9.30 -10.24
CA GLY A 135 -17.70 -10.20 -9.13
C GLY A 135 -17.31 -9.70 -7.72
N LYS A 136 -16.63 -8.55 -7.58
CA LYS A 136 -16.30 -7.98 -6.27
C LYS A 136 -16.51 -6.46 -6.25
N SER A 137 -17.28 -5.97 -5.30
CA SER A 137 -17.47 -4.55 -5.03
C SER A 137 -16.16 -3.87 -4.58
N ALA A 138 -16.16 -2.52 -4.55
CA ALA A 138 -15.02 -1.76 -4.04
C ALA A 138 -14.78 -2.03 -2.53
N GLU A 139 -15.85 -2.27 -1.77
CA GLU A 139 -15.76 -2.61 -0.35
C GLU A 139 -15.14 -4.00 -0.12
N GLU A 140 -15.48 -4.98 -0.96
CA GLU A 140 -14.85 -6.31 -0.87
C GLU A 140 -13.39 -6.31 -1.27
N LEU A 141 -13.00 -5.48 -2.24
CA LEU A 141 -11.59 -5.24 -2.54
C LEU A 141 -10.87 -4.60 -1.36
N ALA A 142 -11.49 -3.62 -0.69
CA ALA A 142 -10.96 -3.03 0.52
C ALA A 142 -10.84 -4.05 1.67
N LYS A 143 -11.85 -4.90 1.89
CA LYS A 143 -11.77 -6.02 2.85
C LYS A 143 -10.64 -6.97 2.50
N SER A 144 -10.42 -7.28 1.22
CA SER A 144 -9.31 -8.14 0.78
C SER A 144 -7.94 -7.52 1.08
N LEU A 145 -7.79 -6.20 0.92
CA LEU A 145 -6.59 -5.45 1.32
C LEU A 145 -6.36 -5.54 2.83
N LEU A 146 -7.40 -5.26 3.63
CA LEU A 146 -7.32 -5.28 5.09
C LEU A 146 -7.06 -6.69 5.63
N ASN A 147 -7.68 -7.73 5.06
CA ASN A 147 -7.43 -9.11 5.49
C ASN A 147 -6.00 -9.56 5.17
N LYS A 148 -5.41 -9.09 4.06
CA LYS A 148 -4.05 -9.47 3.66
C LYS A 148 -2.98 -8.70 4.43
N PHE A 149 -3.18 -7.39 4.64
CA PHE A 149 -2.15 -6.50 5.18
C PHE A 149 -2.42 -6.05 6.63
N GLY A 150 -3.63 -6.22 7.14
CA GLY A 150 -4.04 -5.85 8.49
C GLY A 150 -4.23 -4.35 8.69
N THR A 151 -3.20 -3.55 8.43
CA THR A 151 -3.18 -2.11 8.78
C THR A 151 -2.93 -1.21 7.58
N LEU A 152 -3.40 0.04 7.64
CA LEU A 152 -3.12 1.06 6.59
C LEU A 152 -1.62 1.29 6.43
N ARG A 153 -0.91 1.26 7.55
CA ARG A 153 0.54 1.36 7.65
C ARG A 153 1.26 0.28 6.85
N ARG A 154 0.85 -0.99 7.00
CA ARG A 154 1.40 -2.08 6.18
C ARG A 154 1.02 -1.95 4.70
N ILE A 155 -0.17 -1.41 4.40
CA ILE A 155 -0.56 -1.08 3.01
C ILE A 155 0.36 0.02 2.44
N ASP A 156 0.76 1.01 3.24
CA ASP A 156 1.66 2.10 2.83
C ASP A 156 3.12 1.65 2.66
N SER A 157 3.64 0.75 3.49
CA SER A 157 5.00 0.23 3.31
C SER A 157 5.09 -0.85 2.22
N THR A 158 3.98 -1.54 1.91
CA THR A 158 3.98 -2.62 0.90
C THR A 158 4.29 -2.08 -0.51
N PRO A 159 5.27 -2.66 -1.25
CA PRO A 159 5.55 -2.27 -2.62
C PRO A 159 4.34 -2.39 -3.56
N ILE A 160 4.25 -1.51 -4.57
CA ILE A 160 3.15 -1.53 -5.55
C ILE A 160 3.05 -2.90 -6.24
N SER A 161 4.18 -3.57 -6.51
CA SER A 161 4.22 -4.93 -7.08
C SER A 161 3.46 -5.95 -6.22
N GLU A 162 3.59 -5.86 -4.90
CA GLU A 162 2.92 -6.74 -3.94
C GLU A 162 1.44 -6.39 -3.74
N LEU A 163 1.09 -5.10 -3.72
CA LEU A 163 -0.32 -4.66 -3.70
C LEU A 163 -1.07 -5.19 -4.93
N ARG A 164 -0.41 -5.17 -6.10
CA ARG A 164 -0.96 -5.66 -7.37
C ARG A 164 -1.17 -7.19 -7.44
N LYS A 165 -0.68 -7.94 -6.45
CA LYS A 165 -1.02 -9.37 -6.32
C LYS A 165 -2.46 -9.57 -5.83
N ILE A 166 -3.12 -8.56 -5.27
CA ILE A 166 -4.55 -8.63 -4.98
C ILE A 166 -5.34 -8.47 -6.28
N ASP A 167 -6.06 -9.51 -6.65
CA ASP A 167 -6.86 -9.49 -7.87
C ASP A 167 -7.97 -8.44 -7.81
N GLY A 168 -7.90 -7.45 -8.70
CA GLY A 168 -8.74 -6.25 -8.73
C GLY A 168 -8.02 -4.96 -8.36
N ILE A 169 -6.78 -5.04 -7.85
CA ILE A 169 -5.91 -3.89 -7.56
C ILE A 169 -4.87 -3.75 -8.69
N GLY A 170 -5.21 -2.92 -9.68
CA GLY A 170 -4.29 -2.51 -10.74
C GLY A 170 -3.40 -1.34 -10.32
N LEU A 171 -2.51 -0.91 -11.23
CA LEU A 171 -1.60 0.22 -11.00
C LEU A 171 -2.34 1.50 -10.55
N ALA A 172 -3.46 1.82 -11.20
CA ALA A 172 -4.26 3.01 -10.87
C ALA A 172 -4.79 2.98 -9.42
N LYS A 173 -5.34 1.85 -8.98
CA LYS A 173 -5.87 1.69 -7.61
C LYS A 173 -4.75 1.67 -6.57
N ALA A 174 -3.62 1.04 -6.87
CA ALA A 174 -2.45 1.07 -6.01
C ALA A 174 -1.92 2.51 -5.85
N ALA A 175 -1.79 3.26 -6.96
CA ALA A 175 -1.39 4.66 -6.93
C ALA A 175 -2.37 5.54 -6.15
N GLN A 176 -3.68 5.32 -6.31
CA GLN A 176 -4.72 6.02 -5.53
C GLN A 176 -4.56 5.80 -4.02
N LEU A 177 -4.32 4.55 -3.58
CA LEU A 177 -4.08 4.24 -2.17
C LEU A 177 -2.83 4.93 -1.65
N LYS A 178 -1.71 4.83 -2.37
CA LYS A 178 -0.44 5.48 -1.98
C LYS A 178 -0.61 7.00 -1.88
N ALA A 179 -1.27 7.61 -2.87
CA ALA A 179 -1.52 9.05 -2.85
C ALA A 179 -2.38 9.47 -1.66
N ALA A 180 -3.45 8.73 -1.36
CA ALA A 180 -4.32 9.04 -0.23
C ALA A 180 -3.58 8.96 1.13
N LEU A 181 -2.74 7.94 1.31
CA LEU A 181 -1.94 7.76 2.53
C LEU A 181 -0.85 8.83 2.65
N GLU A 182 -0.15 9.14 1.56
CA GLU A 182 0.86 10.21 1.50
C GLU A 182 0.27 11.60 1.81
N ILE A 183 -0.94 11.90 1.30
CA ILE A 183 -1.65 13.15 1.67
C ILE A 183 -1.90 13.20 3.18
N GLY A 184 -2.31 12.08 3.79
CA GLY A 184 -2.47 11.96 5.23
C GLY A 184 -1.16 12.26 5.98
N LYS A 185 -0.04 11.68 5.54
CA LYS A 185 1.29 11.94 6.15
C LYS A 185 1.69 13.42 6.03
N ARG A 186 1.49 14.04 4.87
CA ARG A 186 1.78 15.48 4.67
C ARG A 186 0.92 16.37 5.54
N PHE A 187 -0.36 16.03 5.71
CA PHE A 187 -1.26 16.77 6.60
C PHE A 187 -0.76 16.76 8.06
N TYR A 188 -0.23 15.64 8.54
CA TYR A 188 0.41 15.58 9.86
C TYR A 188 1.67 16.44 9.94
N LYS A 189 2.54 16.40 8.91
CA LYS A 189 3.76 17.23 8.86
C LYS A 189 3.46 18.73 8.87
N GLU A 190 2.43 19.18 8.16
CA GLU A 190 2.02 20.60 8.14
C GLU A 190 1.65 21.12 9.55
N GLN A 191 1.10 20.25 10.42
CA GLN A 191 0.81 20.63 11.80
C GLN A 191 2.10 20.81 12.62
N ALA A 192 3.07 19.91 12.42
CA ALA A 192 4.37 19.99 13.09
C ALA A 192 5.16 21.24 12.68
N GLU A 193 5.13 21.62 11.40
CA GLU A 193 5.80 22.84 10.88
C GLU A 193 5.27 24.14 11.51
N LYS A 194 4.02 24.14 11.99
CA LYS A 194 3.45 25.30 12.70
C LYS A 194 3.99 25.46 14.12
N LYS A 195 4.68 24.47 14.69
CA LYS A 195 5.26 24.55 16.04
C LYS A 195 6.44 25.51 16.04
N LYS A 196 6.27 26.62 16.76
CA LYS A 196 7.11 27.81 16.59
C LYS A 196 8.46 27.74 17.31
N ARG A 197 8.67 26.90 18.34
CA ARG A 197 9.94 26.77 19.11
C ARG A 197 9.94 25.46 19.90
N LEU A 198 11.07 24.76 19.94
CA LEU A 198 11.28 23.56 20.75
C LEU A 198 12.06 23.94 22.02
N ARG A 199 11.38 23.97 23.18
CA ARG A 199 11.99 24.46 24.44
C ARG A 199 12.26 23.39 25.47
N LYS A 200 11.40 22.38 25.52
CA LYS A 200 11.46 21.27 26.47
C LYS A 200 11.39 19.93 25.74
N PRO A 201 11.82 18.82 26.36
CA PRO A 201 11.80 17.50 25.72
C PRO A 201 10.44 17.12 25.12
N GLU A 202 9.33 17.52 25.75
CA GLU A 202 7.99 17.21 25.23
C GLU A 202 7.68 17.93 23.91
N ASP A 203 8.22 19.13 23.70
CA ASP A 203 8.07 19.85 22.42
C ASP A 203 8.82 19.10 21.32
N VAL A 204 10.04 18.63 21.64
CA VAL A 204 10.90 17.88 20.73
C VAL A 204 10.25 16.55 20.35
N ILE A 205 9.82 15.75 21.34
CA ILE A 205 9.13 14.49 21.12
C ILE A 205 7.88 14.71 20.27
N GLY A 206 7.06 15.71 20.61
CA GLY A 206 5.84 16.01 19.85
C GLY A 206 6.12 16.44 18.41
N TYR A 207 7.17 17.23 18.17
CA TYR A 207 7.59 17.58 16.81
C TYR A 207 8.08 16.35 16.04
N VAL A 208 8.94 15.54 16.66
CA VAL A 208 9.50 14.35 16.02
C VAL A 208 8.41 13.32 15.70
N ALA A 209 7.45 13.14 16.61
CA ALA A 209 6.35 12.22 16.45
C ALA A 209 5.39 12.60 15.33
N GLU A 210 5.11 13.89 15.14
CA GLU A 210 4.24 14.38 14.09
C GLU A 210 4.95 14.48 12.74
N TYR A 211 6.23 14.89 12.72
CA TYR A 211 6.96 15.16 11.48
C TYR A 211 7.65 13.91 10.91
N TYR A 212 8.38 13.14 11.73
CA TYR A 212 9.13 11.95 11.26
C TYR A 212 8.43 10.65 11.59
N GLY A 213 7.63 10.61 12.66
CA GLY A 213 6.87 9.41 13.05
C GLY A 213 6.08 8.76 11.91
N PRO A 214 5.39 9.52 11.03
CA PRO A 214 4.66 8.91 9.91
C PRO A 214 5.53 8.20 8.86
N ASP A 215 6.82 8.54 8.77
CA ASP A 215 7.73 7.94 7.80
C ASP A 215 8.64 6.89 8.43
N LEU A 216 9.24 7.17 9.59
CA LEU A 216 10.35 6.35 10.11
C LEU A 216 9.92 5.17 10.98
N ARG A 217 8.71 5.22 11.54
CA ARG A 217 8.22 4.26 12.54
C ARG A 217 8.13 2.82 12.03
N ASP A 218 7.93 2.63 10.73
CA ASP A 218 7.74 1.31 10.11
C ASP A 218 8.79 1.03 9.04
N GLU A 219 9.85 1.83 9.01
CA GLU A 219 10.97 1.56 8.14
C GLU A 219 11.73 0.33 8.64
N GLU A 220 11.94 -0.62 7.72
CA GLU A 220 12.71 -1.83 7.97
C GLU A 220 14.22 -1.54 8.09
N LYS A 221 14.62 -0.31 7.80
CA LYS A 221 15.99 0.19 7.90
C LYS A 221 16.06 1.25 8.98
N GLU A 222 17.20 1.30 9.64
CA GLU A 222 17.56 2.39 10.53
C GLU A 222 17.99 3.61 9.71
N PHE A 223 17.46 4.76 10.10
CA PHE A 223 17.79 6.06 9.56
C PHE A 223 18.23 6.97 10.68
N PHE A 224 19.30 7.72 10.46
CA PHE A 224 19.77 8.74 11.40
C PHE A 224 19.62 10.13 10.78
N TYR A 225 18.80 10.96 11.39
CA TYR A 225 18.52 12.34 10.99
C TYR A 225 19.08 13.32 12.00
N VAL A 226 19.46 14.49 11.49
CA VAL A 226 19.80 15.66 12.29
C VAL A 226 18.84 16.78 11.93
N ILE A 227 18.13 17.29 12.93
CA ILE A 227 17.26 18.46 12.83
C ILE A 227 18.07 19.67 13.21
N LEU A 228 18.16 20.64 12.31
CA LEU A 228 18.93 21.85 12.47
C LEU A 228 18.03 22.98 12.95
N LEU A 229 18.48 23.71 13.97
CA LEU A 229 17.67 24.71 14.66
C LEU A 229 18.30 26.10 14.65
N ASP A 230 17.46 27.12 14.52
CA ASP A 230 17.86 28.52 14.68
C ASP A 230 18.12 28.89 16.14
N ILE A 231 18.62 30.10 16.40
CA ILE A 231 18.91 30.64 17.75
C ILE A 231 17.68 30.71 18.69
N LYS A 232 16.47 30.50 18.17
CA LYS A 232 15.21 30.47 18.92
C LYS A 232 14.67 29.03 19.04
N ASN A 233 15.50 28.03 18.74
CA ASN A 233 15.19 26.61 18.67
C ASN A 233 14.04 26.29 17.72
N LYS A 234 14.02 26.92 16.55
CA LYS A 234 13.07 26.60 15.49
C LYS A 234 13.70 25.67 14.47
N PRO A 235 13.02 24.59 14.04
CA PRO A 235 13.45 23.80 12.89
C PRO A 235 13.67 24.67 11.65
N ILE A 236 14.88 24.61 11.13
CA ILE A 236 15.27 25.22 9.85
C ILE A 236 15.15 24.16 8.75
N GLN A 237 15.80 23.02 8.99
CA GLN A 237 15.93 21.94 8.03
C GLN A 237 16.30 20.63 8.74
N SER A 238 16.11 19.52 8.05
CA SER A 238 16.57 18.19 8.48
C SER A 238 17.51 17.61 7.44
N VAL A 239 18.51 16.86 7.91
CA VAL A 239 19.47 16.18 7.06
C VAL A 239 19.51 14.71 7.46
N GLU A 240 19.40 13.82 6.47
CA GLU A 240 19.66 12.38 6.63
C GLU A 240 21.18 12.18 6.63
N ILE A 241 21.74 11.70 7.73
CA ILE A 241 23.18 11.43 7.87
C ILE A 241 23.51 9.99 7.49
N SER A 242 22.63 9.04 7.85
CA SER A 242 22.84 7.63 7.55
C SER A 242 21.53 6.93 7.21
N LYS A 243 21.63 5.92 6.35
CA LYS A 243 20.55 5.03 5.93
C LYS A 243 21.05 3.60 5.72
N GLY A 244 20.59 2.70 6.56
CA GLY A 244 20.81 1.25 6.40
C GLY A 244 22.18 0.75 6.85
N SER A 245 22.13 -0.44 7.46
CA SER A 245 23.15 -1.16 8.24
C SER A 245 23.15 -0.81 9.73
N ILE A 246 23.04 -1.88 10.50
CA ILE A 246 22.86 -2.09 11.95
C ILE A 246 23.92 -1.42 12.86
N ASN A 247 24.82 -0.60 12.31
CA ASN A 247 25.90 0.01 13.07
C ASN A 247 25.85 1.54 12.96
N LEU A 248 25.63 2.19 14.10
CA LEU A 248 25.84 3.63 14.29
C LEU A 248 27.29 4.05 14.04
N SER A 249 28.21 3.10 13.88
CA SER A 249 29.59 3.30 13.39
C SER A 249 29.70 4.09 12.08
N ILE A 250 28.61 4.31 11.34
CA ILE A 250 28.58 5.12 10.10
C ILE A 250 28.27 6.60 10.38
N VAL A 251 27.75 6.94 11.56
CA VAL A 251 27.43 8.33 11.92
C VAL A 251 28.71 9.05 12.31
N ASP A 252 29.21 9.94 11.43
CA ASP A 252 30.40 10.76 11.69
C ASP A 252 29.98 12.14 12.25
N PRO A 253 30.39 12.52 13.49
CA PRO A 253 30.15 13.85 14.04
C PRO A 253 30.61 15.00 13.12
N LYS A 254 31.63 14.75 12.28
CA LYS A 254 32.12 15.73 11.31
C LYS A 254 31.06 16.13 10.28
N GLU A 255 30.28 15.17 9.78
CA GLU A 255 29.21 15.46 8.82
C GLU A 255 28.08 16.25 9.48
N ILE A 256 27.76 15.94 10.74
CA ILE A 256 26.78 16.69 11.53
C ILE A 256 27.23 18.15 11.72
N ILE A 257 28.47 18.37 12.15
CA ILE A 257 29.05 19.70 12.34
C ILE A 257 29.07 20.48 11.03
N LYS A 258 29.48 19.83 9.93
CA LYS A 258 29.51 20.44 8.59
C LYS A 258 28.12 20.90 8.17
N GLU A 259 27.09 20.05 8.27
CA GLU A 259 25.72 20.41 7.89
C GLU A 259 25.14 21.51 8.77
N ALA A 260 25.39 21.45 10.09
CA ALA A 260 24.99 22.49 11.02
C ALA A 260 25.66 23.83 10.71
N THR A 261 26.97 23.82 10.42
CA THR A 261 27.73 25.04 10.10
C THR A 261 27.29 25.65 8.78
N LEU A 262 27.15 24.85 7.72
CA LEU A 262 26.72 25.29 6.38
C LEU A 262 25.37 26.00 6.40
N ARG A 263 24.48 25.60 7.34
CA ARG A 263 23.12 26.14 7.47
C ARG A 263 22.97 27.09 8.66
N SER A 264 24.09 27.48 9.28
CA SER A 264 24.13 28.39 10.44
C SER A 264 23.20 27.96 11.59
N ALA A 265 23.13 26.65 11.83
CA ALA A 265 22.37 26.10 12.94
C ALA A 265 23.05 26.44 14.26
N SER A 266 22.28 26.96 15.21
CA SER A 266 22.77 27.22 16.57
C SER A 266 22.71 25.99 17.47
N SER A 267 21.81 25.07 17.13
CA SER A 267 21.59 23.84 17.86
C SER A 267 21.02 22.76 16.96
N VAL A 268 21.10 21.52 17.42
CA VAL A 268 20.63 20.34 16.68
C VAL A 268 19.84 19.39 17.58
N ILE A 269 18.96 18.59 16.97
CA ILE A 269 18.34 17.41 17.58
C ILE A 269 18.71 16.20 16.73
N LEU A 270 19.16 15.14 17.38
CA LEU A 270 19.45 13.86 16.75
C LEU A 270 18.17 13.01 16.76
N VAL A 271 17.91 12.28 15.68
CA VAL A 271 16.75 11.40 15.59
C VAL A 271 17.12 10.13 14.86
N HIS A 272 16.76 8.96 15.40
CA HIS A 272 16.79 7.73 14.63
C HIS A 272 15.64 6.79 14.99
N ASN A 273 15.40 5.80 14.14
CA ASN A 273 14.40 4.77 14.37
C ASN A 273 15.06 3.42 14.63
N HIS A 274 14.48 2.64 15.53
CA HIS A 274 14.86 1.24 15.70
C HIS A 274 13.90 0.34 14.92
N PRO A 275 14.37 -0.41 13.89
CA PRO A 275 13.52 -1.35 13.16
C PRO A 275 12.93 -2.46 14.04
N SER A 276 13.57 -2.77 15.18
CA SER A 276 13.04 -3.68 16.20
C SER A 276 11.74 -3.18 16.81
N GLY A 277 11.56 -1.85 16.88
CA GLY A 277 10.42 -1.19 17.48
C GLY A 277 10.60 -0.78 18.94
N GLU A 278 11.65 -1.26 19.61
CA GLU A 278 11.97 -0.92 21.00
C GLU A 278 12.80 0.38 21.03
N PRO A 279 12.33 1.46 21.69
CA PRO A 279 12.99 2.75 21.66
C PRO A 279 14.16 2.86 22.66
N GLU A 280 14.42 1.86 23.51
CA GLU A 280 15.54 1.88 24.44
C GLU A 280 16.89 2.00 23.70
N PRO A 281 17.80 2.90 24.14
CA PRO A 281 19.09 3.08 23.51
C PRO A 281 20.01 1.88 23.77
N SER A 282 20.76 1.50 22.75
CA SER A 282 21.91 0.62 22.88
C SER A 282 23.09 1.34 23.55
N GLU A 283 24.12 0.59 23.94
CA GLU A 283 25.38 1.20 24.38
C GLU A 283 26.03 2.04 23.26
N GLU A 284 25.83 1.65 22.00
CA GLU A 284 26.41 2.35 20.86
C GLU A 284 25.71 3.69 20.66
N ASP A 285 24.39 3.76 20.84
CA ASP A 285 23.62 5.02 20.88
C ASP A 285 24.18 5.99 21.91
N VAL A 286 24.43 5.50 23.14
CA VAL A 286 24.98 6.34 24.21
C VAL A 286 26.38 6.84 23.86
N LYS A 287 27.24 5.97 23.33
CA LYS A 287 28.61 6.32 22.94
C LYS A 287 28.63 7.35 21.81
N ILE A 288 27.86 7.13 20.74
CA ILE A 288 27.82 8.05 19.60
C ILE A 288 27.19 9.39 19.98
N THR A 289 26.12 9.38 20.78
CA THR A 289 25.49 10.62 21.26
C THR A 289 26.49 11.46 22.03
N LYS A 290 27.25 10.84 22.94
CA LYS A 290 28.28 11.54 23.71
C LYS A 290 29.36 12.13 22.80
N ALA A 291 29.86 11.36 21.84
CA ALA A 291 30.86 11.85 20.89
C ALA A 291 30.34 13.04 20.05
N ILE A 292 29.08 13.00 19.61
CA ILE A 292 28.44 14.08 18.88
C ILE A 292 28.29 15.32 19.78
N VAL A 293 27.81 15.16 21.02
CA VAL A 293 27.66 16.25 21.99
C VAL A 293 29.00 16.92 22.25
N ASP A 294 30.05 16.14 22.52
CA ASP A 294 31.40 16.65 22.79
C ASP A 294 31.94 17.42 21.56
N ALA A 295 31.79 16.87 20.35
CA ALA A 295 32.23 17.51 19.12
C ALA A 295 31.47 18.81 18.81
N CYS A 296 30.14 18.81 18.94
CA CYS A 296 29.31 19.99 18.71
C CYS A 296 29.62 21.11 19.71
N ASN A 297 29.90 20.77 20.98
CA ASN A 297 30.29 21.75 22.00
C ASN A 297 31.59 22.48 21.65
N LEU A 298 32.57 21.80 21.05
CA LEU A 298 33.84 22.42 20.63
C LEU A 298 33.67 23.53 19.59
N VAL A 299 32.60 23.47 18.80
CA VAL A 299 32.29 24.45 17.74
C VAL A 299 31.10 25.35 18.08
N GLY A 300 30.63 25.30 19.34
CA GLY A 300 29.54 26.16 19.82
C GLY A 300 28.14 25.80 19.30
N ILE A 301 27.92 24.56 18.86
CA ILE A 301 26.61 24.04 18.46
C ILE A 301 26.03 23.23 19.62
N LYS A 302 24.83 23.58 20.11
CA LYS A 302 24.20 22.82 21.19
C LYS A 302 23.44 21.60 20.66
N VAL A 303 23.66 20.42 21.20
CA VAL A 303 22.73 19.27 20.99
C VAL A 303 21.61 19.38 22.02
N LEU A 304 20.37 19.58 21.58
CA LEU A 304 19.23 19.75 22.49
C LEU A 304 18.66 18.43 22.98
N ASP A 305 18.63 17.43 22.11
CA ASP A 305 18.12 16.11 22.44
C ASP A 305 18.60 15.06 21.42
N HIS A 306 18.42 13.81 21.78
CA HIS A 306 18.50 12.66 20.89
C HIS A 306 17.23 11.82 21.08
N ILE A 307 16.45 11.69 20.01
CA ILE A 307 15.17 10.99 20.01
C ILE A 307 15.27 9.66 19.28
N ILE A 308 14.94 8.57 19.97
CA ILE A 308 14.77 7.24 19.35
C ILE A 308 13.28 7.00 19.12
N ILE A 309 12.94 6.68 17.88
CA ILE A 309 11.58 6.35 17.45
C ILE A 309 11.39 4.83 17.48
N GLY A 310 10.49 4.37 18.33
CA GLY A 310 10.01 2.98 18.40
C GLY A 310 8.74 2.76 17.56
N LYS A 311 8.05 1.64 17.77
CA LYS A 311 6.98 1.14 16.89
C LYS A 311 5.61 1.79 17.08
N ASN A 312 5.24 2.14 18.31
CA ASN A 312 3.95 2.75 18.60
C ASN A 312 4.03 4.27 18.67
N GLN A 313 2.87 4.91 18.81
CA GLN A 313 2.79 6.37 18.85
C GLN A 313 3.40 6.99 20.11
N GLU A 314 3.54 6.20 21.16
CA GLU A 314 4.06 6.63 22.45
C GLU A 314 5.50 6.15 22.68
N ASP A 315 6.01 5.29 21.80
CA ASP A 315 7.32 4.67 21.90
C ASP A 315 8.40 5.64 21.41
N TYR A 316 8.73 6.60 22.28
CA TYR A 316 9.81 7.55 22.07
C TYR A 316 10.74 7.58 23.26
N TYR A 317 12.03 7.53 22.98
CA TYR A 317 13.07 7.75 23.97
C TYR A 317 13.72 9.11 23.76
N SER A 318 13.90 9.87 24.83
CA SER A 318 14.56 11.18 24.81
C SER A 318 15.72 11.16 25.79
N PHE A 319 16.93 11.41 25.27
CA PHE A 319 18.14 11.49 26.07
C PHE A 319 18.13 12.69 27.02
N ALA A 320 17.52 13.81 26.61
CA ALA A 320 17.35 14.97 27.48
C ALA A 320 16.39 14.69 28.64
N ARG A 321 15.28 13.97 28.40
CA ARG A 321 14.28 13.64 29.44
C ARG A 321 14.88 12.83 30.60
N ILE A 322 15.86 11.98 30.31
CA ILE A 322 16.52 11.12 31.30
C ILE A 322 17.85 11.69 31.82
N GLY A 323 18.25 12.87 31.35
CA GLY A 323 19.46 13.56 31.81
C GLY A 323 20.78 13.08 31.18
N LEU A 324 20.76 12.36 30.06
CA LEU A 324 21.97 12.02 29.30
C LEU A 324 22.48 13.19 28.42
N ILE A 325 21.61 14.16 28.13
CA ILE A 325 21.94 15.44 27.49
C ILE A 325 21.49 16.58 28.44
N LYS A 326 22.29 17.64 28.55
CA LYS A 326 22.09 18.76 29.51
C LYS A 326 21.62 20.08 28.89
#